data_AF-A0A0P9I1A9-F1
#
_entry.id   AF-A0A0P9I1A9-F1
#
_cell.length_a   1.000
_cell.length_b   1.000
_cell.length_c   1.000
_cell.angle_alpha   90.00
_cell.angle_beta   90.00
_cell.angle_gamma   90.00
#
_symmetry.space_group_name_H-M   'P 1'
#
loop_
_entity.id
_entity.type
_entity.pdbx_description
1 polymer ?
#
loop_
_entity_poly.entity_id
_entity_poly.type
_entity_poly.pdbx_seq_one_letter_code
_entity_poly.pdbx_strand_id
1 'polypeptide(L)'
;MIIQLLDELSDTLKVHQLWSNTPPNTAAFASTAPFCYDTMRFEQWLQFVFIIKMKQLIAANQPLPKGANITPMAEQMLGDYPKVIDVIKKIDKALN
;
A
#
# COMPACT_ATOMS: atom_id res chain seq x y z
N MET A 1 14.99 -2.53 6.97
CA MET A 1 14.97 -1.41 5.99
C MET A 1 13.58 -1.31 5.39
N ILE A 2 13.10 -0.13 4.99
CA ILE A 2 11.73 0.03 4.48
C ILE A 2 11.40 -0.84 3.27
N ILE A 3 12.39 -1.14 2.42
CA ILE A 3 12.23 -2.07 1.29
C ILE A 3 11.75 -3.46 1.73
N GLN A 4 12.27 -3.97 2.86
CA GLN A 4 11.87 -5.28 3.40
C GLN A 4 10.43 -5.25 3.93
N LEU A 5 9.96 -4.11 4.45
CA LEU A 5 8.58 -3.96 4.90
C LEU A 5 7.61 -3.92 3.71
N LEU A 6 8.02 -3.34 2.58
CA LEU A 6 7.22 -3.36 1.34
C LEU A 6 7.13 -4.77 0.74
N ASP A 7 8.19 -5.56 0.87
CA ASP A 7 8.18 -6.98 0.48
C ASP A 7 7.29 -7.79 1.43
N GLU A 8 7.43 -7.60 2.76
CA GLU A 8 6.57 -8.22 3.77
C GLU A 8 5.09 -7.88 3.53
N LEU A 9 4.78 -6.64 3.16
CA LEU A 9 3.41 -6.22 2.83
C LEU A 9 2.90 -6.98 1.59
N SER A 10 3.72 -7.07 0.54
CA SER A 10 3.36 -7.78 -0.69
C SER A 10 3.05 -9.25 -0.42
N ASP A 11 3.89 -9.92 0.37
CA ASP A 11 3.72 -11.33 0.67
C ASP A 11 2.54 -11.58 1.62
N THR A 12 2.33 -10.69 2.59
CA THR A 12 1.16 -10.77 3.49
C THR A 12 -0.15 -10.61 2.70
N LEU A 13 -0.21 -9.68 1.75
CA LEU A 13 -1.37 -9.53 0.85
C LEU A 13 -1.61 -10.80 0.02
N LYS A 14 -0.56 -11.46 -0.50
CA LYS A 14 -0.69 -12.72 -1.25
C LYS A 14 -1.18 -13.86 -0.38
N VAL A 15 -0.61 -14.04 0.82
CA VAL A 15 -1.01 -15.09 1.78
C VAL A 15 -2.49 -15.00 2.12
N HIS A 16 -3.01 -13.78 2.25
CA HIS A 16 -4.42 -13.53 2.54
C HIS A 16 -5.33 -13.42 1.31
N GLN A 17 -4.83 -13.75 0.11
CA GLN A 17 -5.57 -13.68 -1.16
C GLN A 17 -6.10 -12.27 -1.52
N LEU A 18 -5.49 -11.23 -0.96
CA LEU A 18 -5.78 -9.82 -1.26
C LEU A 18 -4.98 -9.31 -2.47
N TRP A 19 -3.92 -10.01 -2.85
CA TRP A 19 -3.11 -9.67 -4.02
C TRP A 19 -3.86 -9.96 -5.32
N SER A 20 -3.83 -9.00 -6.25
CA SER A 20 -4.50 -9.15 -7.55
C SER A 20 -3.49 -9.37 -8.67
N ASN A 21 -3.72 -10.37 -9.51
CA ASN A 21 -2.89 -10.62 -10.69
C ASN A 21 -3.21 -9.68 -11.86
N THR A 22 -4.34 -8.96 -11.79
CA THR A 22 -4.83 -8.08 -12.84
C THR A 22 -4.86 -6.65 -12.33
N PRO A 23 -4.20 -5.69 -13.01
CA PRO A 23 -4.28 -4.30 -12.61
C PRO A 23 -5.71 -3.76 -12.76
N PRO A 24 -6.11 -2.77 -11.94
CA PRO A 24 -7.34 -2.01 -12.15
C PRO A 24 -7.39 -1.37 -13.54
N ASN A 25 -8.59 -0.96 -13.97
CA ASN A 25 -8.72 -0.16 -15.18
C ASN A 25 -7.86 1.11 -15.06
N THR A 26 -7.19 1.51 -16.14
CA THR A 26 -6.43 2.76 -16.25
C THR A 26 -7.17 3.98 -15.69
N ALA A 27 -8.49 4.06 -15.87
CA ALA A 27 -9.32 5.13 -15.31
C ALA A 27 -9.28 5.21 -13.77
N ALA A 28 -9.07 4.09 -13.07
CA ALA A 28 -8.98 4.04 -11.62
C ALA A 28 -7.73 4.74 -11.07
N PHE A 29 -6.65 4.82 -11.86
CA PHE A 29 -5.45 5.54 -11.48
C PHE A 29 -5.57 7.06 -11.66
N ALA A 30 -6.61 7.52 -12.36
CA ALA A 30 -6.87 8.94 -12.58
C ALA A 30 -7.72 9.59 -11.47
N SER A 31 -8.19 8.81 -10.50
CA SER A 31 -8.96 9.36 -9.37
C SER A 31 -8.10 10.31 -8.53
N THR A 32 -8.67 11.46 -8.21
CA THR A 32 -8.07 12.45 -7.30
C THR A 32 -8.46 12.22 -5.84
N ALA A 33 -9.33 11.24 -5.58
CA ALA A 33 -9.73 10.89 -4.22
C ALA A 33 -8.54 10.26 -3.45
N PRO A 34 -8.45 10.46 -2.13
CA PRO A 34 -7.45 9.77 -1.31
C PRO A 34 -7.53 8.25 -1.53
N PHE A 35 -6.39 7.60 -1.71
CA PHE A 35 -6.33 6.14 -1.94
C PHE A 35 -7.12 5.62 -3.15
N CYS A 36 -7.58 6.51 -4.04
CA CYS A 36 -8.47 6.17 -5.17
C CYS A 36 -9.69 5.32 -4.72
N TYR A 37 -10.22 5.58 -3.51
CA TYR A 37 -11.20 4.69 -2.85
C TYR A 37 -12.51 4.51 -3.64
N ASP A 38 -12.81 5.43 -4.55
CA ASP A 38 -14.00 5.49 -5.39
C ASP A 38 -13.92 4.60 -6.64
N THR A 39 -12.70 4.26 -7.06
CA THR A 39 -12.44 3.57 -8.34
C THR A 39 -11.57 2.33 -8.20
N MET A 40 -10.96 2.12 -7.03
CA MET A 40 -10.01 1.06 -6.76
C MET A 40 -10.23 0.49 -5.36
N ARG A 41 -10.16 -0.84 -5.24
CA ARG A 41 -10.15 -1.48 -3.91
C ARG A 41 -8.87 -1.13 -3.18
N PHE A 42 -8.94 -1.03 -1.85
CA PHE A 42 -7.82 -0.54 -1.06
C PHE A 42 -6.57 -1.41 -1.17
N GLU A 43 -6.72 -2.75 -1.18
CA GLU A 43 -5.62 -3.68 -1.39
C GLU A 43 -4.98 -3.58 -2.78
N GLN A 44 -5.76 -3.22 -3.81
CA GLN A 44 -5.24 -2.93 -5.13
C GLN A 44 -4.47 -1.60 -5.15
N TRP A 45 -4.93 -0.60 -4.39
CA TRP A 45 -4.17 0.65 -4.22
C TRP A 45 -2.84 0.41 -3.51
N LEU A 46 -2.82 -0.41 -2.46
CA LEU A 46 -1.58 -0.82 -1.79
C LEU A 46 -0.60 -1.46 -2.78
N GLN A 47 -1.09 -2.39 -3.60
CA GLN A 47 -0.29 -3.11 -4.59
C GLN A 47 0.21 -2.22 -5.73
N PHE A 48 -0.71 -1.61 -6.48
CA PHE A 48 -0.41 -1.00 -7.78
C PHE A 48 -0.04 0.47 -7.71
N VAL A 49 -0.30 1.14 -6.59
CA VAL A 49 0.04 2.55 -6.40
C VAL A 49 1.13 2.68 -5.35
N PHE A 50 0.84 2.25 -4.12
CA PHE A 50 1.72 2.52 -2.99
C PHE A 50 3.05 1.77 -3.09
N ILE A 51 3.03 0.43 -3.15
CA ILE A 51 4.26 -0.39 -3.16
C ILE A 51 5.14 -0.05 -4.35
N ILE A 52 4.57 0.08 -5.55
CA ILE A 52 5.30 0.45 -6.77
C ILE A 52 5.99 1.81 -6.62
N LYS A 53 5.23 2.84 -6.22
CA LYS A 53 5.77 4.20 -6.04
C LYS A 53 6.90 4.24 -5.02
N MET A 54 6.72 3.58 -3.87
CA MET A 54 7.74 3.56 -2.82
C MET A 54 9.02 2.87 -3.30
N LYS A 55 8.91 1.72 -3.99
CA LYS A 55 10.08 1.01 -4.55
C LYS A 55 10.80 1.85 -5.60
N GLN A 56 10.07 2.57 -6.46
CA GLN A 56 10.67 3.47 -7.45
C GLN A 56 11.47 4.61 -6.80
N LEU A 57 10.92 5.25 -5.77
CA LEU A 57 11.61 6.32 -5.04
C LEU A 57 12.90 5.80 -4.37
N ILE A 58 12.85 4.61 -3.76
CA ILE A 58 14.03 3.96 -3.16
C ILE A 58 15.09 3.69 -4.23
N ALA A 59 14.70 3.08 -5.36
CA ALA A 59 15.62 2.76 -6.44
C ALA A 59 16.28 4.01 -7.04
N ALA A 60 15.55 5.13 -7.06
CA ALA A 60 16.05 6.42 -7.53
C ALA A 60 16.82 7.22 -6.46
N ASN A 61 17.04 6.67 -5.26
CA ASN A 61 17.60 7.39 -4.10
C ASN A 61 16.88 8.72 -3.79
N GLN A 62 15.58 8.78 -4.08
CA GLN A 62 14.76 9.96 -3.80
C GLN A 62 14.21 9.92 -2.37
N PRO A 63 13.94 11.07 -1.76
CA PRO A 63 13.32 11.13 -0.44
C PRO A 63 11.94 10.47 -0.49
N LEU A 64 11.66 9.66 0.51
CA LEU A 64 10.34 9.03 0.68
C LEU A 64 9.32 10.04 1.18
N PRO A 65 8.04 9.91 0.76
CA PRO A 65 6.97 10.76 1.27
C PRO A 65 6.83 10.53 2.78
N LYS A 66 7.00 11.61 3.55
CA LYS A 66 6.74 11.60 4.99
C LYS A 66 5.25 11.72 5.26
N GLY A 67 4.78 11.14 6.37
CA GLY A 67 3.39 11.29 6.81
C GLY A 67 2.38 10.51 5.98
N ALA A 68 2.77 9.41 5.32
CA ALA A 68 1.81 8.46 4.80
C ALA A 68 1.06 7.86 6.01
N ASN A 69 -0.17 8.34 6.26
CA ASN A 69 -1.01 7.89 7.36
C ASN A 69 -2.01 6.86 6.82
N ILE A 70 -1.49 5.67 6.49
CA ILE A 70 -2.24 4.61 5.80
C ILE A 70 -2.99 3.73 6.81
N THR A 71 -2.43 3.59 8.01
CA THR A 71 -2.95 2.75 9.10
C THR A 71 -4.44 2.94 9.36
N PRO A 72 -4.99 4.17 9.50
CA PRO A 72 -6.42 4.33 9.79
C PRO A 72 -7.32 3.75 8.69
N MET A 73 -6.92 3.92 7.43
CA MET A 73 -7.66 3.37 6.29
C MET A 73 -7.56 1.84 6.25
N ALA A 74 -6.38 1.29 6.59
CA ALA A 74 -6.17 -0.15 6.67
C ALA A 74 -7.00 -0.80 7.79
N GLU A 75 -7.11 -0.15 8.95
CA GLU A 75 -7.95 -0.63 10.06
C GLU A 75 -9.43 -0.68 9.68
N GLN A 76 -9.89 0.30 8.88
CA GLN A 76 -11.27 0.33 8.40
C GLN A 76 -11.55 -0.71 7.30
N MET A 77 -10.65 -0.86 6.33
CA MET A 77 -10.90 -1.68 5.13
C MET A 77 -10.41 -3.13 5.26
N LEU A 78 -9.42 -3.38 6.12
CA LEU A 78 -8.74 -4.67 6.26
C LEU A 78 -8.79 -5.18 7.71
N GLY A 79 -9.82 -4.83 8.47
CA GLY A 79 -9.97 -5.19 9.89
C GLY A 79 -9.86 -6.70 10.18
N ASP A 80 -10.25 -7.55 9.23
CA ASP A 80 -10.13 -9.00 9.33
C ASP A 80 -8.70 -9.53 9.07
N TYR A 81 -7.77 -8.66 8.70
CA TYR A 81 -6.39 -8.98 8.33
C TYR A 81 -5.37 -8.24 9.23
N PRO A 82 -5.32 -8.54 10.53
CA PRO A 82 -4.49 -7.82 11.50
C PRO A 82 -3.00 -7.84 11.12
N LYS A 83 -2.51 -8.93 10.51
CA LYS A 83 -1.13 -9.00 10.03
C LYS A 83 -0.82 -7.97 8.95
N VAL A 84 -1.76 -7.71 8.03
CA VAL A 84 -1.57 -6.68 6.99
C VAL A 84 -1.50 -5.30 7.65
N ILE A 85 -2.40 -5.04 8.59
CA ILE A 85 -2.43 -3.78 9.36
C ILE A 85 -1.13 -3.58 10.14
N ASP A 86 -0.59 -4.62 10.78
CA ASP A 86 0.66 -4.55 11.53
C ASP A 86 1.85 -4.18 10.65
N VAL A 87 1.92 -4.72 9.42
CA VAL A 87 2.96 -4.35 8.47
C VAL A 87 2.81 -2.89 8.04
N ILE A 88 1.58 -2.43 7.78
CA ILE A 88 1.30 -1.03 7.43
C ILE A 88 1.71 -0.09 8.57
N LYS A 89 1.42 -0.44 9.84
CA LYS A 89 1.86 0.31 11.03
C LYS A 89 3.38 0.45 11.09
N LYS A 90 4.12 -0.62 10.81
CA LYS A 90 5.59 -0.59 10.74
C LYS A 90 6.07 0.35 9.62
N ILE A 91 5.41 0.33 8.47
CA ILE A 91 5.75 1.20 7.32
C ILE A 91 5.49 2.67 7.68
N ASP A 92 4.31 3.02 8.18
CA ASP A 92 3.96 4.38 8.58
C ASP A 92 4.96 4.92 9.62
N LYS A 93 5.35 4.09 10.60
CA LYS A 93 6.39 4.44 11.57
C LYS A 93 7.76 4.67 10.94
N ALA A 94 8.13 3.90 9.91
CA ALA A 94 9.42 4.06 9.23
C ALA A 94 9.47 5.30 8.31
N LEU A 95 8.32 5.90 8.00
CA LEU A 95 8.20 7.11 7.16
C LEU A 95 8.14 8.41 7.95
N ASN A 96 8.05 8.34 9.27
CA ASN A 96 8.03 9.48 10.19
C ASN A 96 9.37 9.59 10.93
#